data_AF-W1NQS7-F1
#
_entry.id   AF-W1NQS7-F1
#
_cell.length_a   1.000
_cell.length_b   1.000
_cell.length_c   1.000
_cell.angle_alpha   90.00
_cell.angle_beta   90.00
_cell.angle_gamma   90.00
#
_symmetry.space_group_name_H-M   'P 1'
#
loop_
_entity.id
_entity.type
_entity.pdbx_description
1 polymer ?
#
loop_
_entity_poly.entity_id
_entity_poly.type
_entity_poly.pdbx_seq_one_letter_code
_entity_poly.pdbx_strand_id
1 'polypeptide(L)'
;MPTLILASTRVTHVCTCPCTLRGFFSLPQEYKEQYANYFAGGVFEGYGTKLAKNPDQKLKWIDYFFHFMWPTSRVNYDKWPKSPPNYREVTEEYGEEMKRVAEGVLEALSVGLGLEAGALKEALGGEVMSLETKINLYPPCPCCARGRPD
;
A
#
# COMPACT_ATOMS: atom_id res chain seq x y z
N MET A 1 12.91 -11.93 30.75
CA MET A 1 12.31 -10.69 30.22
C MET A 1 12.72 -10.47 28.76
N PRO A 2 12.10 -11.14 27.76
CA PRO A 2 12.35 -10.84 26.34
C PRO A 2 11.20 -10.06 25.67
N THR A 3 10.05 -9.93 26.34
CA THR A 3 8.80 -9.47 25.72
C THR A 3 8.77 -7.97 25.39
N LEU A 4 9.55 -7.13 26.09
CA LEU A 4 9.53 -5.68 25.87
C LEU A 4 10.28 -5.24 24.60
N ILE A 5 11.32 -5.97 24.18
CA ILE A 5 12.12 -5.59 23.01
C ILE A 5 11.32 -5.81 21.71
N LEU A 6 10.54 -6.91 21.65
CA LEU A 6 9.68 -7.24 20.51
C LEU A 6 8.54 -6.24 20.28
N ALA A 7 8.02 -5.60 21.33
CA ALA A 7 6.99 -4.57 21.17
C ALA A 7 7.56 -3.27 20.60
N SER A 8 8.80 -2.93 20.95
CA SER A 8 9.48 -1.71 20.49
C SER A 8 9.82 -1.76 19.00
N THR A 9 10.26 -2.90 18.47
CA THR A 9 10.52 -3.08 17.03
C THR A 9 9.22 -2.98 16.22
N ARG A 10 8.13 -3.60 16.68
CA ARG A 10 6.85 -3.61 15.95
C ARG A 10 6.23 -2.22 15.74
N VAL A 11 6.34 -1.30 16.69
CA VAL A 11 5.82 0.07 16.52
C VAL A 11 6.69 0.90 15.56
N THR A 12 8.02 0.72 15.57
CA THR A 12 8.90 1.38 14.61
C THR A 12 8.59 1.01 13.16
N HIS A 13 8.23 -0.26 12.89
CA HIS A 13 8.05 -0.77 11.53
C HIS A 13 6.82 -0.19 10.81
N VAL A 14 5.70 -0.02 11.52
CA VAL A 14 4.48 0.63 11.00
C VAL A 14 4.75 2.09 10.58
N CYS A 15 5.64 2.80 11.28
CA CYS A 15 6.02 4.16 10.93
C CYS A 15 7.04 4.21 9.77
N THR A 16 7.93 3.24 9.62
CA THR A 16 9.00 3.29 8.60
C THR A 16 8.54 3.05 7.17
N CYS A 17 7.55 2.18 6.93
CA CYS A 17 7.07 1.90 5.56
C CYS A 17 6.52 3.16 4.85
N PRO A 18 5.64 3.96 5.47
CA PRO A 18 5.26 5.26 4.91
C PRO A 18 6.44 6.25 4.76
N CYS A 19 7.44 6.18 5.65
CA CYS A 19 8.60 7.08 5.63
C CYS A 19 9.57 6.78 4.48
N THR A 20 9.79 5.51 4.11
CA THR A 20 10.67 5.16 2.97
C THR A 20 10.06 5.66 1.66
N LEU A 21 8.76 5.48 1.45
CA LEU A 21 8.13 5.95 0.22
C LEU A 21 8.02 7.50 0.14
N ARG A 22 8.04 8.22 1.28
CA ARG A 22 8.22 9.68 1.27
C ARG A 22 9.53 10.09 0.59
N GLY A 23 10.59 9.32 0.79
CA GLY A 23 11.87 9.46 0.08
C GLY A 23 11.69 9.26 -1.42
N PHE A 24 11.02 8.19 -1.84
CA PHE A 24 10.71 7.93 -3.25
C PHE A 24 9.94 9.07 -3.91
N PHE A 25 8.89 9.60 -3.27
CA PHE A 25 8.08 10.68 -3.84
C PHE A 25 8.84 12.00 -4.00
N SER A 26 9.90 12.18 -3.23
CA SER A 26 10.79 13.35 -3.27
C SER A 26 11.87 13.24 -4.35
N LEU A 27 11.98 12.09 -5.04
CA LEU A 27 12.89 11.90 -6.17
C LEU A 27 12.41 12.66 -7.43
N PRO A 28 13.33 12.94 -8.37
CA PRO A 28 12.98 13.58 -9.64
C PRO A 28 11.87 12.84 -10.38
N GLN A 29 11.02 13.60 -11.08
CA GLN A 29 9.88 13.04 -11.82
C GLN A 29 10.33 11.96 -12.82
N GLU A 30 11.44 12.19 -13.54
CA GLU A 30 12.05 11.24 -14.47
C GLU A 30 12.40 9.89 -13.81
N TYR A 31 12.78 9.89 -12.53
CA TYR A 31 13.04 8.66 -11.79
C TYR A 31 11.73 7.93 -11.48
N LYS A 32 10.72 8.66 -10.98
CA LYS A 32 9.42 8.08 -10.61
C LYS A 32 8.69 7.49 -11.81
N GLU A 33 8.81 8.12 -12.98
CA GLU A 33 8.20 7.67 -14.24
C GLU A 33 8.76 6.34 -14.76
N GLN A 34 9.97 5.93 -14.35
CA GLN A 34 10.51 4.59 -14.64
C GLN A 34 9.66 3.48 -14.02
N TYR A 35 8.90 3.81 -12.96
CA TYR A 35 7.99 2.91 -12.28
C TYR A 35 6.53 3.18 -12.65
N ALA A 36 6.24 3.96 -13.70
CA ALA A 36 4.87 4.30 -14.06
C ALA A 36 4.03 3.04 -14.36
N ASN A 37 2.80 3.03 -13.85
CA ASN A 37 1.80 2.05 -14.28
C ASN A 37 1.28 2.39 -15.69
N TYR A 38 0.73 1.39 -16.38
CA TYR A 38 0.16 1.52 -17.71
C TYR A 38 -1.11 0.67 -17.83
N PHE A 39 -2.23 1.26 -17.42
CA PHE A 39 -3.54 0.59 -17.40
C PHE A 39 -3.98 0.06 -18.77
N ALA A 40 -3.72 0.82 -19.85
CA ALA A 40 -4.12 0.41 -21.20
C ALA A 40 -3.38 -0.84 -21.72
N GLY A 41 -2.19 -1.12 -21.17
CA GLY A 41 -1.43 -2.35 -21.45
C GLY A 41 -1.46 -3.38 -20.33
N GLY A 42 -2.40 -3.24 -19.37
CA GLY A 42 -2.59 -4.21 -18.29
C GLY A 42 -1.55 -4.18 -17.17
N VAL A 43 -0.70 -3.16 -17.10
CA VAL A 43 0.29 -2.98 -16.03
C VAL A 43 -0.32 -2.09 -14.95
N PHE A 44 -0.90 -2.71 -13.92
CA PHE A 44 -1.60 -1.98 -12.85
C PHE A 44 -0.67 -1.50 -11.72
N GLU A 45 0.42 -2.22 -11.48
CA GLU A 45 1.43 -1.89 -10.46
C GLU A 45 2.33 -0.73 -10.91
N GLY A 46 2.72 0.10 -9.94
CA GLY A 46 3.65 1.21 -10.11
C GLY A 46 3.11 2.56 -9.67
N TYR A 47 3.88 3.58 -10.01
CA TYR A 47 3.60 5.00 -9.80
C TYR A 47 2.49 5.50 -10.74
N GLY A 48 1.60 6.34 -10.23
CA GLY A 48 0.59 7.02 -11.05
C GLY A 48 0.19 8.37 -10.46
N THR A 49 -0.16 9.31 -11.34
CA THR A 49 -0.56 10.68 -10.99
C THR A 49 -1.97 11.04 -11.49
N LYS A 50 -2.53 10.22 -12.39
CA LYS A 50 -3.82 10.47 -13.05
C LYS A 50 -4.76 9.30 -12.83
N LEU A 51 -5.66 9.43 -11.85
CA LEU A 51 -6.83 8.56 -11.74
C LEU A 51 -8.00 9.22 -12.46
N ALA A 52 -8.04 9.12 -13.80
CA ALA A 52 -9.25 9.36 -14.58
C ALA A 52 -9.54 8.13 -15.41
N LYS A 53 -10.73 7.56 -15.25
CA LYS A 53 -11.23 6.46 -16.09
C LYS A 53 -11.89 7.00 -17.36
N ASN A 54 -12.45 8.20 -17.30
CA ASN A 54 -13.18 8.85 -18.41
C ASN A 54 -12.77 10.34 -18.56
N PRO A 55 -12.92 10.95 -19.76
CA PRO A 55 -12.58 12.35 -20.01
C PRO A 55 -13.31 13.35 -19.10
N ASP A 56 -14.56 13.05 -18.73
CA ASP A 56 -15.40 13.91 -17.90
C ASP A 56 -15.17 13.72 -16.39
N GLN A 57 -14.28 12.79 -16.01
CA GLN A 57 -14.05 12.48 -14.61
C GLN A 57 -13.11 13.51 -13.98
N LYS A 58 -13.57 14.13 -12.90
CA LYS A 58 -12.71 14.99 -12.06
C LYS A 58 -11.49 14.20 -11.59
N LEU A 59 -10.30 14.68 -11.95
CA LEU A 59 -9.04 14.15 -11.48
C LEU A 59 -8.93 14.34 -9.97
N LYS A 60 -8.42 13.31 -9.28
CA LYS A 60 -8.06 13.41 -7.86
C LYS A 60 -6.71 14.09 -7.74
N TRP A 61 -6.55 14.94 -6.72
CA TRP A 61 -5.29 15.62 -6.39
C TRP A 61 -4.38 14.68 -5.60
N ILE A 62 -3.85 13.67 -6.28
CA ILE A 62 -3.16 12.54 -5.65
C ILE A 62 -2.11 11.96 -6.60
N ASP A 63 -0.90 11.77 -6.07
CA ASP A 63 0.06 10.83 -6.63
C ASP A 63 -0.04 9.55 -5.81
N TYR A 64 0.15 8.39 -6.44
CA TYR A 64 0.11 7.13 -5.71
C TYR A 64 1.14 6.13 -6.24
N PHE A 65 1.44 5.16 -5.40
CA PHE A 65 2.21 3.99 -5.77
C PHE A 65 1.45 2.74 -5.35
N PHE A 66 1.26 1.80 -6.27
CA PHE A 66 0.49 0.58 -6.05
C PHE A 66 1.32 -0.66 -6.36
N HIS A 67 1.32 -1.67 -5.49
CA HIS A 67 1.90 -2.98 -5.78
C HIS A 67 1.31 -4.07 -4.88
N PHE A 68 1.50 -5.33 -5.27
CA PHE A 68 1.15 -6.48 -4.43
C PHE A 68 2.24 -6.73 -3.37
N MET A 69 1.82 -7.20 -2.18
CA MET A 69 2.70 -7.70 -1.11
C MET A 69 2.48 -9.19 -0.83
N TRP A 70 1.29 -9.72 -1.15
CA TRP A 70 0.96 -11.12 -0.96
C TRP A 70 -0.16 -11.55 -1.93
N PRO A 71 -0.20 -12.81 -2.39
CA PRO A 71 0.75 -13.90 -2.15
C PRO A 71 2.08 -13.67 -2.86
N THR A 72 3.16 -14.32 -2.40
CA THR A 72 4.50 -14.18 -2.98
C THR A 72 4.53 -14.46 -4.49
N SER A 73 3.64 -15.34 -4.98
CA SER A 73 3.47 -15.64 -6.40
C SER A 73 2.95 -14.47 -7.25
N ARG A 74 2.37 -13.44 -6.62
CA ARG A 74 1.88 -12.22 -7.26
C ARG A 74 2.80 -11.02 -7.09
N VAL A 75 3.84 -11.12 -6.26
CA VAL A 75 4.75 -10.00 -6.01
C VAL A 75 5.73 -9.87 -7.17
N ASN A 76 5.72 -8.71 -7.82
CA ASN A 76 6.69 -8.35 -8.85
C ASN A 76 7.71 -7.33 -8.32
N TYR A 77 8.88 -7.81 -7.89
CA TYR A 77 9.93 -6.94 -7.34
C TYR A 77 10.52 -5.97 -8.35
N ASP A 78 10.38 -6.19 -9.66
CA ASP A 78 10.81 -5.22 -10.67
C ASP A 78 9.95 -3.95 -10.66
N LYS A 79 8.74 -4.04 -10.10
CA LYS A 79 7.85 -2.89 -9.90
C LYS A 79 8.09 -2.16 -8.59
N TRP A 80 8.94 -2.67 -7.70
CA TRP A 80 9.22 -2.02 -6.43
C TRP A 80 10.35 -0.99 -6.58
N PRO A 81 10.23 0.21 -5.97
CA PRO A 81 11.28 1.22 -6.01
C PRO A 81 12.62 0.69 -5.49
N LYS A 82 13.69 0.89 -6.26
CA LYS A 82 15.07 0.61 -5.83
C LYS A 82 15.65 1.72 -4.95
N SER A 83 15.04 2.89 -4.96
CA SER A 83 15.40 4.02 -4.11
C SER A 83 14.16 4.51 -3.35
N PRO A 84 14.20 4.59 -2.01
CA PRO A 84 15.35 4.29 -1.15
C PRO A 84 15.69 2.78 -1.08
N PRO A 85 16.96 2.41 -0.80
CA PRO A 85 17.44 1.02 -0.91
C PRO A 85 16.79 0.06 0.09
N ASN A 86 16.30 0.56 1.22
CA ASN A 86 15.62 -0.24 2.23
C ASN A 86 14.10 -0.39 1.97
N TYR A 87 13.58 0.13 0.85
CA TYR A 87 12.14 0.08 0.57
C TYR A 87 11.62 -1.36 0.61
N ARG A 88 12.33 -2.28 -0.03
CA ARG A 88 11.92 -3.68 -0.12
C ARG A 88 11.83 -4.35 1.24
N GLU A 89 12.93 -4.34 2.00
CA GLU A 89 13.01 -4.96 3.33
C GLU A 89 11.90 -4.45 4.25
N VAL A 90 11.74 -3.12 4.32
CA VAL A 90 10.71 -2.49 5.17
C VAL A 90 9.29 -2.86 4.72
N THR A 91 9.07 -2.98 3.40
CA THR A 91 7.74 -3.29 2.84
C THR A 91 7.38 -4.77 3.00
N GLU A 92 8.34 -5.69 2.87
CA GLU A 92 8.16 -7.12 3.14
C GLU A 92 7.79 -7.33 4.61
N GLU A 93 8.57 -6.76 5.54
CA GLU A 93 8.31 -6.86 6.98
C GLU A 93 6.96 -6.23 7.37
N TYR A 94 6.64 -5.05 6.83
CA TYR A 94 5.33 -4.43 7.02
C TYR A 94 4.20 -5.30 6.47
N GLY A 95 4.40 -5.94 5.31
CA GLY A 95 3.43 -6.83 4.69
C GLY A 95 3.10 -8.05 5.57
N GLU A 96 4.11 -8.65 6.21
CA GLU A 96 3.90 -9.77 7.14
C GLU A 96 3.07 -9.36 8.36
N GLU A 97 3.40 -8.21 8.96
CA GLU A 97 2.67 -7.68 10.11
C GLU A 97 1.22 -7.32 9.73
N MET A 98 1.02 -6.71 8.57
CA MET A 98 -0.32 -6.39 8.05
C MET A 98 -1.14 -7.63 7.72
N LYS A 99 -0.52 -8.69 7.17
CA LYS A 99 -1.20 -9.97 6.95
C LYS A 99 -1.67 -10.55 8.27
N ARG A 100 -0.81 -10.59 9.30
CA ARG A 100 -1.18 -11.10 10.63
C ARG A 100 -2.35 -10.33 11.23
N VAL A 101 -2.35 -9.01 11.13
CA VAL A 101 -3.45 -8.17 11.62
C VAL A 101 -4.74 -8.44 10.83
N ALA A 102 -4.67 -8.51 9.50
CA ALA A 102 -5.83 -8.78 8.66
C ALA A 102 -6.46 -10.15 8.98
N GLU A 103 -5.65 -11.21 9.08
CA GLU A 103 -6.13 -12.55 9.45
C GLU A 103 -6.76 -12.56 10.84
N GLY A 104 -6.15 -11.91 11.83
CA GLY A 104 -6.73 -11.81 13.18
C GLY A 104 -8.06 -11.03 13.22
N VAL A 105 -8.21 -9.99 12.40
CA VAL A 105 -9.50 -9.26 12.27
C VAL A 105 -10.56 -10.15 11.62
N LEU A 106 -10.22 -10.87 10.54
CA LEU A 106 -11.14 -11.77 9.87
C LEU A 106 -11.57 -12.93 10.78
N GLU A 107 -10.66 -13.44 11.60
CA GLU A 107 -10.96 -14.44 12.61
C GLU A 107 -11.94 -13.92 13.67
N ALA A 108 -11.63 -12.76 14.27
CA ALA A 108 -12.50 -12.14 15.27
C ALA A 108 -13.89 -11.83 14.71
N LEU A 109 -13.99 -11.37 13.46
CA LEU A 109 -15.27 -11.13 12.78
C LEU A 109 -16.03 -12.44 12.52
N SER A 110 -15.34 -13.52 12.13
CA SER A 110 -15.98 -14.81 11.90
C SER A 110 -16.61 -15.34 13.19
N VAL A 111 -15.86 -15.34 14.29
CA VAL A 111 -16.36 -15.74 15.62
C VAL A 111 -17.49 -14.83 16.08
N GLY A 112 -17.37 -13.51 15.91
CA GLY A 112 -18.40 -12.54 16.29
C GLY A 112 -19.73 -12.72 15.54
N LEU A 113 -19.68 -13.29 14.33
CA LEU A 113 -20.87 -13.65 13.53
C LEU A 113 -21.39 -15.06 13.83
N GLY A 114 -20.79 -15.80 14.77
CA GLY A 114 -21.16 -17.18 15.10
C GLY A 114 -20.69 -18.22 14.08
N LEU A 115 -19.67 -17.89 13.28
CA LEU A 115 -19.05 -18.78 12.30
C LEU A 115 -17.80 -19.46 12.88
N GLU A 116 -17.28 -20.46 12.16
CA GLU A 116 -15.94 -20.99 12.42
C GLU A 116 -14.89 -19.88 12.24
N ALA A 117 -13.86 -19.87 13.07
CA ALA A 117 -12.78 -18.88 13.09
C ALA A 117 -12.20 -18.54 11.70
N GLY A 118 -12.03 -19.52 10.81
CA GLY A 118 -11.49 -19.30 9.46
C GLY A 118 -12.51 -18.89 8.38
N ALA A 119 -13.80 -18.84 8.69
CA ALA A 119 -14.85 -18.81 7.67
C ALA A 119 -14.76 -17.59 6.73
N LEU A 120 -14.50 -16.40 7.27
CA LEU A 120 -14.38 -15.20 6.42
C LEU A 120 -13.09 -15.18 5.61
N LYS A 121 -11.98 -15.71 6.15
CA LYS A 121 -10.72 -15.83 5.39
C LYS A 121 -10.94 -16.73 4.17
N GLU A 122 -11.53 -17.91 4.37
CA GLU A 122 -11.83 -18.84 3.27
C GLU A 122 -12.80 -18.24 2.25
N ALA A 123 -13.87 -17.57 2.72
CA ALA A 123 -14.82 -16.90 1.83
C ALA A 123 -14.20 -15.78 0.99
N LEU A 124 -13.14 -15.12 1.49
CA LEU A 124 -12.39 -14.07 0.79
C LEU A 124 -11.22 -14.60 -0.04
N GLY A 125 -11.12 -15.91 -0.21
CA GLY A 125 -10.13 -16.57 -1.07
C GLY A 125 -9.03 -17.31 -0.32
N GLY A 126 -9.08 -17.45 1.01
CA GLY A 126 -8.16 -18.31 1.76
C GLY A 126 -6.70 -17.99 1.45
N GLU A 127 -5.94 -18.99 0.98
CA GLU A 127 -4.53 -18.82 0.63
C GLU A 127 -4.28 -18.08 -0.71
N VAL A 128 -5.34 -17.73 -1.46
CA VAL A 128 -5.27 -16.92 -2.69
C VAL A 128 -5.79 -15.50 -2.52
N MET A 129 -6.16 -15.07 -1.30
CA MET A 129 -6.45 -13.66 -1.04
C MET A 129 -5.26 -12.77 -1.45
N SER A 130 -5.45 -11.48 -1.72
CA SER A 130 -4.32 -10.61 -2.05
C SER A 130 -4.13 -9.60 -0.93
N LEU A 131 -2.88 -9.34 -0.56
CA LEU A 131 -2.53 -8.13 0.19
C LEU A 131 -1.89 -7.16 -0.79
N GLU A 132 -2.53 -6.00 -0.92
CA GLU A 132 -2.14 -4.95 -1.85
C GLU A 132 -1.79 -3.69 -1.06
N THR A 133 -0.76 -2.98 -1.51
CA THR A 133 -0.38 -1.70 -0.93
C THR A 133 -0.66 -0.59 -1.92
N LYS A 134 -1.34 0.45 -1.44
CA LYS A 134 -1.49 1.71 -2.16
C LYS A 134 -1.07 2.86 -1.26
N ILE A 135 0.07 3.46 -1.58
CA ILE A 135 0.59 4.60 -0.85
C ILE A 135 0.19 5.86 -1.61
N ASN A 136 -0.47 6.77 -0.91
CA ASN A 136 -1.06 7.97 -1.48
C ASN A 136 -0.29 9.20 -0.99
N LEU A 137 0.19 10.02 -1.91
CA LEU A 137 0.75 11.34 -1.66
C LEU A 137 -0.25 12.41 -2.09
N TYR A 138 -0.61 13.26 -1.14
CA TYR A 138 -1.48 14.41 -1.37
C TYR A 138 -0.64 15.68 -1.27
N PRO A 139 -0.12 16.22 -2.40
CA PRO A 139 0.58 17.49 -2.37
C PRO A 139 -0.38 18.63 -1.97
N PRO A 140 0.11 19.74 -1.39
CA PRO A 140 -0.74 20.88 -1.07
C PRO A 140 -1.57 21.34 -2.30
N CYS A 141 -2.89 21.49 -2.16
CA CYS A 141 -3.70 22.10 -3.24
C CYS A 141 -3.64 23.62 -3.15
N PRO A 142 -3.24 24.33 -4.22
CA PRO A 142 -3.33 25.79 -4.29
C PRO A 142 -4.77 26.31 -4.12
N CYS A 143 -5.76 25.48 -4.39
CA CYS A 143 -7.19 25.79 -4.32
C CYS A 143 -7.76 25.72 -2.90
N CYS A 144 -7.39 24.70 -2.11
CA CYS A 144 -7.89 24.50 -0.76
C CYS A 144 -7.22 25.44 0.25
N ALA A 145 -5.97 25.83 -0.01
CA ALA A 145 -5.20 26.71 0.86
C ALA A 145 -5.66 28.18 0.83
N ARG A 146 -6.36 28.60 -0.23
CA ARG A 146 -6.79 30.00 -0.43
C ARG A 146 -8.19 30.30 0.12
N GLY A 147 -8.87 29.32 0.73
CA GLY A 147 -10.31 29.37 0.94
C GLY A 147 -11.02 29.32 -0.42
N ARG A 148 -12.15 28.61 -0.51
CA ARG A 148 -12.99 28.78 -1.69
C ARG A 148 -13.61 30.18 -1.59
N PRO A 149 -13.54 31.04 -2.62
CA PRO A 149 -14.51 32.11 -2.74
C PRO A 149 -15.89 31.44 -2.85
N ASP A 150 -16.82 31.87 -2.01
CA ASP A 150 -18.22 31.45 -2.05
C ASP A 150 -18.86 31.73 -3.42
#